data_AF-A0A135L304-F1
#
_entry.id   AF-A0A135L304-F1
#
_cell.length_a   1.000
_cell.length_b   1.000
_cell.length_c   1.000
_cell.angle_alpha   90.00
_cell.angle_beta   90.00
_cell.angle_gamma   90.00
#
_symmetry.space_group_name_H-M   'P 1'
#
loop_
_entity.id
_entity.type
_entity.pdbx_description
1 polymer ?
#
loop_
_entity_poly.entity_id
_entity_poly.type
_entity_poly.pdbx_seq_one_letter_code
_entity_poly.pdbx_strand_id
1 'polypeptide(L)'
;MKKRKVIVITDGDDVARQVIEEVAKIIGGRCISRSAGNPTPYNGNELVEMIKSTPNDPVLVMFDDNGRGYKGEGERAIEFITKHPDIEVLGAIAVASNTKFVEGTTIDFSIDRNGKRVESGVNKDGDPVGGPLRVYGDTVDILDKLDMPVIVGIGDIGKMRGRDHIKHGSPITLKAIQTILEWSEQHEEKHET
;
A
#
# COMPACT_ATOMS: atom_id res chain seq x y z
N MET A 1 15.48 14.49 14.14
CA MET A 1 15.34 13.03 14.28
C MET A 1 15.30 12.44 12.87
N LYS A 2 15.73 11.19 12.65
CA LYS A 2 15.56 10.55 11.35
C LYS A 2 14.06 10.38 11.07
N LYS A 3 13.60 10.71 9.86
CA LYS A 3 12.20 10.50 9.47
C LYS A 3 11.87 9.00 9.53
N ARG A 4 10.64 8.67 9.91
CA ARG A 4 10.14 7.27 9.87
C ARG A 4 9.79 6.91 8.44
N LYS A 5 10.27 5.76 7.97
CA LYS A 5 10.04 5.30 6.60
C LYS A 5 8.73 4.51 6.55
N VAL A 6 7.78 4.95 5.74
CA VAL A 6 6.41 4.39 5.69
C VAL A 6 6.10 3.86 4.30
N ILE A 7 5.43 2.71 4.23
CA ILE A 7 4.78 2.23 3.01
C ILE A 7 3.27 2.26 3.25
N VAL A 8 2.55 2.94 2.35
CA VAL A 8 1.09 3.07 2.36
C VAL A 8 0.47 1.86 1.67
N ILE A 9 -0.54 1.24 2.26
CA ILE A 9 -1.24 0.08 1.69
C ILE A 9 -2.75 0.36 1.70
N THR A 10 -3.38 0.29 0.55
CA THR A 10 -4.81 0.64 0.35
C THR A 10 -5.76 -0.55 0.48
N ASP A 11 -5.56 -1.33 1.54
CA ASP A 11 -6.44 -2.42 1.97
C ASP A 11 -6.30 -2.57 3.48
N GLY A 12 -7.41 -2.84 4.18
CA GLY A 12 -7.46 -2.86 5.64
C GLY A 12 -8.29 -4.01 6.20
N ASP A 13 -8.72 -4.98 5.38
CA ASP A 13 -9.47 -6.11 5.89
C ASP A 13 -8.61 -7.10 6.71
N ASP A 14 -9.26 -8.06 7.37
CA ASP A 14 -8.57 -9.02 8.24
C ASP A 14 -7.60 -9.94 7.50
N VAL A 15 -7.85 -10.23 6.22
CA VAL A 15 -6.94 -11.05 5.39
C VAL A 15 -5.70 -10.22 5.06
N ALA A 16 -5.89 -8.97 4.63
CA ALA A 16 -4.80 -8.03 4.38
C ALA A 16 -3.96 -7.82 5.63
N ARG A 17 -4.59 -7.59 6.79
CA ARG A 17 -3.90 -7.45 8.08
C ARG A 17 -2.95 -8.60 8.37
N GLN A 18 -3.42 -9.83 8.25
CA GLN A 18 -2.59 -11.02 8.51
C GLN A 18 -1.41 -11.12 7.54
N VAL A 19 -1.64 -10.82 6.26
CA VAL A 19 -0.59 -10.83 5.24
C VAL A 19 0.46 -9.75 5.52
N ILE A 20 0.05 -8.51 5.80
CA ILE A 20 0.97 -7.40 6.06
C ILE A 20 1.74 -7.60 7.37
N GLU A 21 1.12 -8.20 8.39
CA GLU A 21 1.81 -8.62 9.61
C GLU A 21 2.94 -9.60 9.31
N GLU A 22 2.69 -10.58 8.44
CA GLU A 22 3.68 -11.60 8.09
C GLU A 22 4.79 -11.02 7.20
N VAL A 23 4.42 -10.27 6.16
CA VAL A 23 5.39 -9.63 5.27
C VAL A 23 6.28 -8.65 6.04
N ALA A 24 5.74 -7.88 6.98
CA ALA A 24 6.53 -7.00 7.84
C ALA A 24 7.62 -7.76 8.59
N LYS A 25 7.32 -8.96 9.11
CA LYS A 25 8.33 -9.79 9.79
C LYS A 25 9.41 -10.28 8.83
N ILE A 26 9.01 -10.73 7.63
CA ILE A 26 9.93 -11.26 6.61
C ILE A 26 10.95 -10.20 6.21
N ILE A 27 10.53 -8.95 6.02
CA ILE A 27 11.41 -7.85 5.61
C ILE A 27 12.12 -7.15 6.78
N GLY A 28 11.89 -7.58 8.03
CA GLY A 28 12.45 -6.94 9.23
C GLY A 28 11.81 -5.59 9.61
N GLY A 29 10.69 -5.22 9.00
CA GLY A 29 9.96 -3.98 9.25
C GLY A 29 8.97 -4.07 10.41
N ARG A 30 7.97 -3.17 10.41
CA ARG A 30 6.87 -3.16 11.38
C ARG A 30 5.53 -2.93 10.70
N CYS A 31 4.54 -3.78 10.96
CA CYS A 31 3.15 -3.49 10.64
C CYS A 31 2.50 -2.71 11.81
N ILE A 32 1.75 -1.64 11.51
CA ILE A 32 0.77 -1.10 12.44
C ILE A 32 -0.50 -1.96 12.33
N SER A 33 -0.55 -3.13 12.98
CA SER A 33 -1.71 -4.03 12.90
C SER A 33 -3.04 -3.34 13.23
N ARG A 34 -3.00 -2.35 14.14
CA ARG A 34 -4.16 -1.55 14.54
C ARG A 34 -4.68 -0.62 13.43
N SER A 35 -3.88 -0.31 12.42
CA SER A 35 -4.34 0.50 11.28
C SER A 35 -5.33 -0.25 10.39
N ALA A 36 -5.34 -1.59 10.45
CA ALA A 36 -6.36 -2.39 9.79
C ALA A 36 -7.76 -2.06 10.32
N GLY A 37 -8.71 -2.03 9.41
CA GLY A 37 -10.11 -1.74 9.64
C GLY A 37 -10.74 -1.29 8.34
N ASN A 38 -12.01 -1.63 8.15
CA ASN A 38 -12.77 -1.31 6.95
C ASN A 38 -14.10 -0.65 7.39
N PRO A 39 -14.13 0.68 7.63
CA PRO A 39 -13.11 1.67 7.25
C PRO A 39 -11.97 1.82 8.27
N THR A 40 -10.94 2.57 7.87
CA THR A 40 -9.77 2.94 8.68
C THR A 40 -10.18 3.49 10.06
N PRO A 41 -9.71 2.89 11.17
CA PRO A 41 -10.27 3.19 12.50
C PRO A 41 -9.60 4.36 13.23
N TYR A 42 -8.48 4.86 12.73
CA TYR A 42 -7.68 5.90 13.38
C TYR A 42 -7.44 7.08 12.44
N ASN A 43 -7.41 8.29 12.99
CA ASN A 43 -7.09 9.48 12.22
C ASN A 43 -5.57 9.63 12.01
N GLY A 44 -5.19 10.60 11.15
CA GLY A 44 -3.79 10.84 10.81
C GLY A 44 -2.86 11.12 12.00
N ASN A 45 -3.30 11.86 13.03
CA ASN A 45 -2.47 12.13 14.21
C ASN A 45 -2.21 10.86 15.02
N GLU A 46 -3.25 10.08 15.28
CA GLU A 46 -3.14 8.82 16.02
C GLU A 46 -2.21 7.84 15.30
N LEU A 47 -2.31 7.76 13.97
CA LEU A 47 -1.41 6.91 13.17
C LEU A 47 0.03 7.42 13.19
N VAL A 48 0.27 8.74 13.13
CA VAL A 48 1.62 9.32 13.26
C VAL A 48 2.24 8.96 14.61
N GLU A 49 1.48 9.06 15.71
CA GLU A 49 1.95 8.65 17.03
C GLU A 49 2.34 7.16 17.06
N MET A 50 1.49 6.30 16.48
CA MET A 50 1.80 4.86 16.38
C MET A 50 3.07 4.63 15.55
N ILE A 51 3.19 5.24 14.37
CA ILE A 51 4.35 5.13 13.47
C ILE A 51 5.64 5.54 14.20
N LYS A 52 5.63 6.67 14.91
CA LYS A 52 6.79 7.18 15.67
C LYS A 52 7.16 6.31 16.86
N SER A 53 6.20 5.58 17.44
CA SER A 53 6.45 4.66 18.56
C SER A 53 7.02 3.30 18.15
N THR A 54 7.05 2.99 16.85
CA THR A 54 7.57 1.70 16.37
C THR A 54 9.09 1.61 16.46
N PRO A 55 9.67 0.42 16.72
CA PRO A 55 11.12 0.29 16.85
C PRO A 55 11.85 0.18 15.50
N ASN A 56 11.17 -0.28 14.44
CA ASN A 56 11.80 -0.66 13.17
C ASN A 56 11.15 0.05 11.99
N ASP A 57 11.97 0.41 11.01
CA ASP A 57 11.54 0.83 9.67
C ASP A 57 11.79 -0.34 8.68
N PRO A 58 11.07 -0.43 7.55
CA PRO A 58 9.92 0.39 7.18
C PRO A 58 8.69 0.05 8.02
N VAL A 59 7.80 1.04 8.18
CA VAL A 59 6.50 0.88 8.83
C VAL A 59 5.42 0.70 7.76
N LEU A 60 4.74 -0.45 7.78
CA LEU A 60 3.64 -0.77 6.89
C LEU A 60 2.32 -0.33 7.54
N VAL A 61 1.56 0.53 6.84
CA VAL A 61 0.31 1.11 7.35
C VAL A 61 -0.82 0.85 6.35
N MET A 62 -1.93 0.33 6.85
CA MET A 62 -3.11 -0.06 6.08
C MET A 62 -4.18 1.02 6.15
N PHE A 63 -4.90 1.20 5.05
CA PHE A 63 -5.98 2.16 4.90
C PHE A 63 -7.08 1.56 4.03
N ASP A 64 -8.32 1.75 4.43
CA ASP A 64 -9.53 1.30 3.73
C ASP A 64 -10.70 2.26 4.00
N ASP A 65 -11.60 2.44 3.03
CA ASP A 65 -12.75 3.34 3.09
C ASP A 65 -14.11 2.66 2.95
N ASN A 66 -14.16 1.32 2.93
CA ASN A 66 -15.38 0.51 2.94
C ASN A 66 -16.35 0.79 1.78
N GLY A 67 -15.81 0.91 0.57
CA GLY A 67 -16.61 1.08 -0.64
C GLY A 67 -17.29 2.45 -0.75
N ARG A 68 -16.85 3.45 0.03
CA ARG A 68 -17.35 4.82 -0.07
C ARG A 68 -16.71 5.50 -1.28
N GLY A 69 -17.51 5.86 -2.29
CA GLY A 69 -17.04 6.57 -3.49
C GLY A 69 -16.75 8.07 -3.28
N TYR A 70 -16.54 8.51 -2.04
CA TYR A 70 -16.18 9.89 -1.69
C TYR A 70 -15.07 9.86 -0.67
N LYS A 71 -14.34 10.99 -0.53
CA LYS A 71 -13.19 11.07 0.36
C LYS A 71 -13.46 10.51 1.76
N GLY A 72 -12.89 9.35 2.04
CA GLY A 72 -13.11 8.61 3.28
C GLY A 72 -12.08 8.92 4.37
N GLU A 73 -12.12 8.15 5.45
CA GLU A 73 -11.21 8.31 6.58
C GLU A 73 -9.80 7.80 6.24
N GLY A 74 -9.71 6.71 5.47
CA GLY A 74 -8.46 6.18 4.92
C GLY A 74 -7.76 7.20 4.05
N GLU A 75 -8.45 7.74 3.04
CA GLU A 75 -7.89 8.78 2.18
C GLU A 75 -7.47 10.06 2.94
N ARG A 76 -8.25 10.50 3.94
CA ARG A 76 -7.85 11.63 4.81
C ARG A 76 -6.58 11.33 5.61
N ALA A 77 -6.46 10.12 6.14
CA ALA A 77 -5.30 9.70 6.91
C ALA A 77 -4.04 9.56 6.03
N ILE A 78 -4.17 9.01 4.81
CA ILE A 78 -3.08 8.94 3.83
C ILE A 78 -2.55 10.34 3.52
N GLU A 79 -3.44 11.29 3.20
CA GLU A 79 -3.03 12.67 2.90
C GLU A 79 -2.28 13.31 4.07
N PHE A 80 -2.78 13.12 5.30
CA PHE A 80 -2.16 13.67 6.50
C PHE A 80 -0.74 13.11 6.72
N ILE A 81 -0.58 11.79 6.63
CA ILE A 81 0.70 11.10 6.85
C ILE A 81 1.72 11.48 5.79
N THR A 82 1.30 11.55 4.52
CA THR A 82 2.19 11.87 3.40
C THR A 82 2.77 13.29 3.50
N LYS A 83 2.04 14.22 4.14
CA LYS A 83 2.47 15.61 4.34
C LYS A 83 3.20 15.83 5.67
N HIS A 84 3.32 14.81 6.52
CA HIS A 84 3.87 14.98 7.86
C HIS A 84 5.41 15.12 7.85
N PRO A 85 6.00 16.14 8.50
CA PRO A 85 7.43 16.43 8.39
C PRO A 85 8.35 15.33 8.96
N ASP A 86 7.86 14.55 9.92
CA ASP A 86 8.62 13.44 10.53
C ASP A 86 8.48 12.10 9.79
N ILE A 87 7.71 12.07 8.70
CA ILE A 87 7.45 10.85 7.93
C ILE A 87 8.04 11.00 6.53
N GLU A 88 8.62 9.91 6.06
CA GLU A 88 9.07 9.72 4.69
C GLU A 88 8.26 8.55 4.12
N VAL A 89 7.38 8.84 3.18
CA VAL A 89 6.64 7.79 2.46
C VAL A 89 7.54 7.26 1.35
N LEU A 90 7.86 5.97 1.39
CA LEU A 90 8.71 5.31 0.38
C LEU A 90 7.95 4.97 -0.89
N GLY A 91 6.64 4.79 -0.79
CA GLY A 91 5.75 4.42 -1.87
C GLY A 91 4.41 3.89 -1.36
N ALA A 92 3.54 3.55 -2.30
CA ALA A 92 2.21 3.02 -2.01
C ALA A 92 1.94 1.71 -2.75
N ILE A 93 1.18 0.83 -2.10
CA ILE A 93 0.54 -0.32 -2.74
C ILE A 93 -0.92 0.04 -3.00
N ALA A 94 -1.26 0.15 -4.29
CA ALA A 94 -2.61 0.36 -4.78
C ALA A 94 -3.30 -1.00 -4.97
N VAL A 95 -4.28 -1.31 -4.13
CA VAL A 95 -4.99 -2.60 -4.12
C VAL A 95 -6.28 -2.48 -4.93
N ALA A 96 -6.43 -3.34 -5.94
CA ALA A 96 -7.62 -3.34 -6.78
C ALA A 96 -8.85 -3.86 -6.02
N SER A 97 -9.91 -3.06 -6.01
CA SER A 97 -11.21 -3.43 -5.45
C SER A 97 -12.32 -3.39 -6.52
N ASN A 98 -13.51 -3.87 -6.17
CA ASN A 98 -14.69 -3.86 -7.07
C ASN A 98 -15.61 -2.66 -6.80
N THR A 99 -15.12 -1.61 -6.14
CA THR A 99 -15.95 -0.45 -5.82
C THR A 99 -16.39 0.24 -7.11
N LYS A 100 -17.70 0.52 -7.21
CA LYS A 100 -18.28 1.18 -8.38
C LYS A 100 -18.13 2.69 -8.25
N PHE A 101 -18.05 3.37 -9.39
CA PHE A 101 -18.02 4.85 -9.47
C PHE A 101 -16.79 5.48 -8.79
N VAL A 102 -15.64 4.82 -8.89
CA VAL A 102 -14.34 5.33 -8.43
C VAL A 102 -13.51 5.79 -9.63
N GLU A 103 -12.62 6.75 -9.41
CA GLU A 103 -11.72 7.26 -10.46
C GLU A 103 -10.53 6.32 -10.68
N GLY A 104 -10.12 5.62 -9.63
CA GLY A 104 -8.88 4.87 -9.54
C GLY A 104 -7.67 5.78 -9.32
N THR A 105 -6.48 5.18 -9.35
CA THR A 105 -5.20 5.90 -9.36
C THR A 105 -4.29 5.40 -10.46
N THR A 106 -3.53 6.33 -11.04
CA THR A 106 -2.39 6.03 -11.89
C THR A 106 -1.33 5.29 -11.08
N ILE A 107 -0.76 4.24 -11.66
CA ILE A 107 0.32 3.47 -11.05
C ILE A 107 1.56 3.53 -11.93
N ASP A 108 2.73 3.20 -11.36
CA ASP A 108 3.96 3.05 -12.15
C ASP A 108 3.99 1.69 -12.88
N PHE A 109 3.57 0.63 -12.19
CA PHE A 109 3.42 -0.72 -12.72
C PHE A 109 2.60 -1.58 -11.75
N SER A 110 2.20 -2.78 -12.16
CA SER A 110 1.60 -3.77 -11.25
C SER A 110 2.48 -5.00 -11.05
N ILE A 111 2.26 -5.71 -9.95
CA ILE A 111 2.65 -7.12 -9.80
C ILE A 111 1.39 -7.97 -9.97
N ASP A 112 1.37 -8.81 -11.02
CA ASP A 112 0.24 -9.69 -11.30
C ASP A 112 0.16 -10.88 -10.31
N ARG A 113 -0.94 -11.62 -10.39
CA ARG A 113 -1.20 -12.83 -9.59
C ARG A 113 -0.15 -13.95 -9.71
N ASN A 114 0.76 -13.86 -10.68
CA ASN A 114 1.86 -14.81 -10.88
C ASN A 114 3.18 -14.26 -10.33
N GLY A 115 3.16 -13.10 -9.66
CA GLY A 115 4.34 -12.42 -9.17
C GLY A 115 5.15 -11.76 -10.28
N LYS A 116 4.57 -11.51 -11.47
CA LYS A 116 5.27 -10.86 -12.58
C LYS A 116 4.97 -9.37 -12.57
N ARG A 117 6.01 -8.55 -12.76
CA ARG A 117 5.82 -7.13 -13.07
C ARG A 117 5.15 -6.99 -14.45
N VAL A 118 4.09 -6.20 -14.52
CA VAL A 118 3.34 -5.90 -15.74
C VAL A 118 3.15 -4.39 -15.89
N GLU A 119 3.22 -3.91 -17.13
CA GLU A 119 3.02 -2.50 -17.50
C GLU A 119 1.54 -2.26 -17.84
N SER A 120 0.66 -2.66 -16.93
CA SER A 120 -0.78 -2.47 -17.00
C SER A 120 -1.37 -2.40 -15.59
N GLY A 121 -2.63 -1.97 -15.48
CA GLY A 121 -3.42 -2.24 -14.28
C GLY A 121 -3.66 -3.73 -14.06
N VAL A 122 -4.17 -4.07 -12.88
CA VAL A 122 -4.69 -5.41 -12.52
C VAL A 122 -6.08 -5.28 -11.90
N ASN A 123 -6.89 -6.32 -12.03
CA ASN A 123 -8.15 -6.43 -11.30
C ASN A 123 -7.94 -7.02 -9.88
N LYS A 124 -9.01 -7.15 -9.10
CA LYS A 124 -8.97 -7.74 -7.75
C LYS A 124 -8.43 -9.18 -7.68
N ASP A 125 -8.50 -9.93 -8.79
CA ASP A 125 -7.97 -11.30 -8.85
C ASP A 125 -6.46 -11.31 -9.16
N GLY A 126 -5.87 -10.13 -9.41
CA GLY A 126 -4.49 -9.96 -9.85
C GLY A 126 -4.28 -10.29 -11.33
N ASP A 127 -5.36 -10.42 -12.11
CA ASP A 127 -5.25 -10.60 -13.56
C ASP A 127 -5.00 -9.22 -14.22
N PRO A 128 -4.01 -9.10 -15.13
CA PRO A 128 -3.78 -7.87 -15.89
C PRO A 128 -5.03 -7.44 -16.67
N VAL A 129 -5.31 -6.14 -16.68
CA VAL A 129 -6.40 -5.55 -17.46
C VAL A 129 -5.86 -4.64 -18.55
N GLY A 130 -6.55 -4.60 -19.70
CA GLY A 130 -6.25 -3.61 -20.73
C GLY A 130 -6.65 -2.20 -20.28
N GLY A 131 -6.07 -1.19 -20.92
CA GLY A 131 -6.33 0.22 -20.61
C GLY A 131 -5.11 0.94 -20.02
N PRO A 132 -5.31 2.09 -19.35
CA PRO A 132 -4.20 2.84 -18.76
C PRO A 132 -3.53 2.07 -17.61
N LEU A 133 -2.33 2.50 -17.24
CA LEU A 133 -1.66 2.11 -15.99
C LEU A 133 -2.46 2.65 -14.80
N ARG A 134 -3.53 1.95 -14.44
CA ARG A 134 -4.48 2.40 -13.41
C ARG A 134 -5.05 1.22 -12.64
N VAL A 135 -5.15 1.39 -11.33
CA VAL A 135 -5.88 0.50 -10.42
C VAL A 135 -7.13 1.21 -9.93
N TYR A 136 -8.23 0.47 -9.80
CA TYR A 136 -9.51 1.00 -9.34
C TYR A 136 -9.83 0.49 -7.93
N GLY A 137 -10.27 1.40 -7.07
CA GLY A 137 -10.71 1.12 -5.71
C GLY A 137 -11.14 2.42 -5.01
N ASP A 138 -11.84 2.32 -3.88
CA ASP A 138 -12.31 3.50 -3.13
C ASP A 138 -11.19 4.25 -2.41
N THR A 139 -10.22 3.54 -1.85
CA THR A 139 -9.15 4.17 -1.06
C THR A 139 -7.97 4.64 -1.93
N VAL A 140 -7.91 4.21 -3.19
CA VAL A 140 -6.77 4.53 -4.07
C VAL A 140 -6.85 5.91 -4.69
N ASP A 141 -8.05 6.50 -4.83
CA ASP A 141 -8.28 7.76 -5.58
C ASP A 141 -7.45 8.95 -5.05
N ILE A 142 -7.15 8.98 -3.75
CA ILE A 142 -6.30 10.01 -3.15
C ILE A 142 -4.85 9.99 -3.67
N LEU A 143 -4.34 8.83 -4.10
CA LEU A 143 -2.93 8.65 -4.43
C LEU A 143 -2.51 9.52 -5.62
N ASP A 144 -3.38 9.75 -6.60
CA ASP A 144 -3.14 10.66 -7.73
C ASP A 144 -2.95 12.14 -7.32
N LYS A 145 -3.38 12.51 -6.12
CA LYS A 145 -3.30 13.88 -5.59
C LYS A 145 -2.08 14.08 -4.70
N LEU A 146 -1.27 13.05 -4.53
CA LEU A 146 -0.11 13.01 -3.65
C LEU A 146 1.16 12.76 -4.47
N ASP A 147 2.24 13.39 -4.06
CA ASP A 147 3.56 13.16 -4.65
C ASP A 147 4.14 11.87 -4.06
N MET A 148 3.70 10.74 -4.60
CA MET A 148 4.15 9.41 -4.20
C MET A 148 5.40 9.03 -4.99
N PRO A 149 6.49 8.56 -4.34
CA PRO A 149 7.69 8.22 -5.08
C PRO A 149 7.50 7.07 -6.08
N VAL A 150 6.73 6.06 -5.67
CA VAL A 150 6.32 4.95 -6.54
C VAL A 150 4.98 4.37 -6.05
N ILE A 151 4.10 4.03 -6.99
CA ILE A 151 2.81 3.39 -6.75
C ILE A 151 2.79 2.04 -7.48
N VAL A 152 2.71 0.94 -6.70
CA VAL A 152 2.67 -0.42 -7.21
C VAL A 152 1.25 -0.97 -7.12
N GLY A 153 0.66 -1.35 -8.27
CA GLY A 153 -0.65 -1.99 -8.33
C GLY A 153 -0.60 -3.49 -8.00
N ILE A 154 -1.55 -3.98 -7.19
CA ILE A 154 -1.76 -5.42 -6.97
C ILE A 154 -3.25 -5.76 -6.88
N GLY A 155 -3.58 -7.06 -6.97
CA GLY A 155 -4.91 -7.57 -6.64
C GLY A 155 -5.16 -7.65 -5.13
N ASP A 156 -6.31 -8.22 -4.78
CA ASP A 156 -6.84 -8.33 -3.42
C ASP A 156 -5.90 -9.15 -2.50
N ILE A 157 -5.34 -8.51 -1.46
CA ILE A 157 -4.21 -9.01 -0.68
C ILE A 157 -4.57 -10.35 -0.01
N GLY A 158 -3.66 -11.33 -0.10
CA GLY A 158 -3.87 -12.66 0.48
C GLY A 158 -4.88 -13.54 -0.25
N LYS A 159 -5.63 -12.99 -1.21
CA LYS A 159 -6.71 -13.68 -1.93
C LYS A 159 -6.25 -14.15 -3.30
N MET A 160 -6.07 -13.27 -4.29
CA MET A 160 -5.59 -13.53 -5.68
C MET A 160 -5.63 -15.01 -6.16
N ARG A 161 -6.81 -15.66 -6.04
CA ARG A 161 -7.06 -17.11 -6.27
C ARG A 161 -6.05 -18.07 -5.59
N GLY A 162 -5.75 -17.83 -4.33
CA GLY A 162 -4.80 -18.55 -3.49
C GLY A 162 -3.33 -18.26 -3.77
N ARG A 163 -2.99 -17.46 -4.80
CA ARG A 163 -1.59 -17.24 -5.21
C ARG A 163 -0.80 -16.38 -4.23
N ASP A 164 -1.49 -15.55 -3.46
CA ASP A 164 -0.89 -14.67 -2.47
C ASP A 164 -1.19 -15.08 -1.03
N HIS A 165 -1.69 -16.29 -0.84
CA HIS A 165 -2.14 -16.75 0.47
C HIS A 165 -0.99 -16.77 1.49
N ILE A 166 -1.26 -16.35 2.73
CA ILE A 166 -0.27 -16.21 3.82
C ILE A 166 0.57 -17.48 4.08
N LYS A 167 -0.03 -18.67 3.94
CA LYS A 167 0.67 -19.97 4.04
C LYS A 167 1.85 -20.13 3.06
N HIS A 168 1.92 -19.31 2.03
CA HIS A 168 3.00 -19.28 1.04
C HIS A 168 3.92 -18.08 1.22
N GLY A 169 3.80 -17.34 2.34
CA GLY A 169 4.56 -16.11 2.60
C GLY A 169 4.07 -14.90 1.81
N SER A 170 2.87 -14.97 1.23
CA SER A 170 2.26 -13.91 0.41
C SER A 170 3.22 -13.35 -0.65
N PRO A 171 3.64 -14.18 -1.62
CA PRO A 171 4.73 -13.86 -2.54
C PRO A 171 4.47 -12.64 -3.42
N ILE A 172 3.21 -12.23 -3.61
CA ILE A 172 2.87 -11.08 -4.46
C ILE A 172 2.99 -9.80 -3.67
N THR A 173 2.36 -9.75 -2.50
CA THR A 173 2.47 -8.60 -1.60
C THR A 173 3.90 -8.42 -1.11
N LEU A 174 4.61 -9.50 -0.77
CA LEU A 174 6.03 -9.46 -0.43
C LEU A 174 6.85 -8.84 -1.56
N LYS A 175 6.66 -9.31 -2.79
CA LYS A 175 7.39 -8.79 -3.96
C LYS A 175 7.09 -7.30 -4.20
N ALA A 176 5.82 -6.89 -4.12
CA ALA A 176 5.44 -5.49 -4.29
C ALA A 176 6.13 -4.59 -3.25
N ILE A 177 6.15 -5.00 -1.98
CA ILE A 177 6.83 -4.26 -0.90
C ILE A 177 8.35 -4.21 -1.13
N GLN A 178 8.96 -5.34 -1.50
CA GLN A 178 10.39 -5.39 -1.82
C GLN A 178 10.74 -4.46 -2.98
N THR A 179 9.92 -4.40 -4.02
CA THR A 179 10.16 -3.49 -5.15
C THR A 179 10.09 -2.01 -4.73
N ILE A 180 9.21 -1.63 -3.81
CA ILE A 180 9.18 -0.26 -3.25
C ILE A 180 10.47 0.05 -2.48
N LEU A 181 10.98 -0.92 -1.70
CA LEU A 181 12.23 -0.76 -0.96
C LEU A 181 13.44 -0.63 -1.90
N GLU A 182 13.55 -1.49 -2.90
CA GLU A 182 14.58 -1.41 -3.95
C GLU A 182 14.53 -0.08 -4.69
N TRP A 183 13.32 0.42 -4.99
CA TRP A 183 13.13 1.72 -5.62
C TRP A 183 13.63 2.86 -4.72
N SER A 184 13.32 2.82 -3.43
CA SER A 184 13.78 3.82 -2.45
C SER A 184 15.30 3.84 -2.32
N GLU A 185 15.96 2.69 -2.24
CA GLU A 185 17.42 2.59 -2.12
C GLU A 185 18.13 3.20 -3.34
N GLN A 186 17.66 2.92 -4.55
CA GLN A 186 18.22 3.45 -5.80
C GLN A 186 18.10 4.98 -5.94
N HIS A 187 17.12 5.60 -5.26
CA HIS A 187 16.94 7.05 -5.29
C HIS A 187 17.67 7.75 -4.14
N GLU A 188 17.93 7.08 -3.01
CA GLU A 188 18.84 7.57 -1.98
C GLU A 188 20.28 7.70 -2.51
N GLU A 189 20.79 6.68 -3.21
CA GLU A 189 22.15 6.69 -3.76
C GLU A 189 22.41 7.84 -4.75
N LYS A 190 21.41 8.25 -5.54
CA LYS A 190 21.53 9.34 -6.51
C LYS A 190 21.57 10.73 -5.88
N HIS A 191 21.10 10.88 -4.64
CA HIS A 191 21.12 12.15 -3.92
C HIS A 191 22.39 12.34 -3.07
N GLU A 192 23.18 11.28 -2.86
CA GLU A 192 24.46 11.32 -2.14
C GLU A 192 25.69 11.49 -3.06
N THR A 193 25.54 11.34 -4.38
CA THR A 193 26.56 11.65 -5.42
C THR A 193 26.36 13.01 -6.08
#